data_AF-A0A101XQR4-F1
#
_entry.id   AF-A0A101XQR4-F1
#
_cell.length_a   1.000
_cell.length_b   1.000
_cell.length_c   1.000
_cell.angle_alpha   90.00
_cell.angle_beta   90.00
_cell.angle_gamma   90.00
#
_symmetry.space_group_name_H-M   'P 1'
#
loop_
_entity.id
_entity.type
_entity.pdbx_description
1 polymer ?
#
loop_
_entity_poly.entity_id
_entity_poly.type
_entity_poly.pdbx_seq_one_letter_code
_entity_poly.pdbx_strand_id
1 'polypeptide(L)'
;MRKAAVGFITSILALSLSAGTSVSAASIGQGVTSASTRMVLGGVDGSNPMHLIRKESSTSEPTSWLPVWYLFGVLSKLGIQSTWDGRHWNLQLPSGIQADLSHLPKVPSNADDISIQMDGATVEVAPRFVHRDLSGSVMTSYIPIWYLMQALDRIGVTSTWDGTTWSMSTGAKSVTKMTVAKNFAAALQIAPDSTGNNPFDDVSAPDWPYVNALVQKGYFTPDSSTHFGASDSIDVQAVDHAYQLYVGIPDSDLSWNAGGSTVAWANAIQLNRGVKVGTLTTTSESQITTNLDALYHGYAMGTDGSVHVWFQPYDAKVAFAHNPDVTATMASVGQANSFRLVDEITFSEEGGGMQFFDLPWLSDQNKMEITCGSLYNPSGNHTEYRLNRGGTWATANGFYGYDSRDPQNGGATITASEVMVRTQGHAEIGVSEIFPTHDITFAQVDFSSPSTTKIEIQDSSGQPAWHG
;
A
#
# COMPACT_ATOMS: atom_id res chain seq x y z
N MET A 1 -27.08 44.60 -14.63
CA MET A 1 -26.62 43.99 -13.36
C MET A 1 -27.84 43.58 -12.55
N ARG A 2 -28.28 42.32 -12.68
CA ARG A 2 -29.47 41.79 -12.02
C ARG A 2 -29.03 40.83 -10.91
N LYS A 3 -29.43 41.12 -9.67
CA LYS A 3 -29.26 40.27 -8.49
C LYS A 3 -30.24 39.09 -8.59
N ALA A 4 -29.73 37.86 -8.49
CA ALA A 4 -30.55 36.67 -8.33
C ALA A 4 -30.53 36.26 -6.86
N ALA A 5 -31.72 36.19 -6.26
CA ALA A 5 -31.95 35.68 -4.92
C ALA A 5 -32.01 34.15 -4.96
N VAL A 6 -31.23 33.49 -4.11
CA VAL A 6 -31.25 32.03 -3.90
C VAL A 6 -32.28 31.74 -2.81
N GLY A 7 -33.37 31.07 -3.18
CA GLY A 7 -34.39 30.60 -2.25
C GLY A 7 -33.99 29.27 -1.63
N PHE A 8 -34.04 29.19 -0.30
CA PHE A 8 -33.97 27.96 0.46
C PHE A 8 -35.28 27.18 0.28
N ILE A 9 -35.20 25.93 -0.19
CA ILE A 9 -36.32 24.98 -0.21
C ILE A 9 -36.21 24.12 1.05
N THR A 10 -37.13 24.31 1.98
CA THR A 10 -37.37 23.43 3.13
C THR A 10 -38.23 22.24 2.68
N SER A 11 -37.63 21.05 2.62
CA SER A 11 -38.35 19.81 2.33
C SER A 11 -39.02 19.27 3.60
N ILE A 12 -40.34 19.27 3.64
CA ILE A 12 -41.16 18.66 4.69
C ILE A 12 -41.25 17.15 4.39
N LEU A 13 -40.71 16.31 5.28
CA LEU A 13 -40.82 14.86 5.21
C LEU A 13 -42.20 14.43 5.75
N ALA A 14 -43.09 13.95 4.87
CA ALA A 14 -44.39 13.41 5.26
C ALA A 14 -44.25 11.92 5.63
N LEU A 15 -44.42 11.59 6.91
CA LEU A 15 -44.56 10.21 7.40
C LEU A 15 -45.97 9.69 7.11
N SER A 16 -46.10 8.74 6.18
CA SER A 16 -47.31 7.94 6.01
C SER A 16 -47.27 6.72 6.93
N LEU A 17 -48.06 6.74 8.02
CA LEU A 17 -48.36 5.54 8.81
C LEU A 17 -49.38 4.68 8.05
N SER A 18 -48.95 3.53 7.53
CA SER A 18 -49.85 2.46 7.12
C SER A 18 -50.09 1.49 8.29
N ALA A 19 -51.34 1.40 8.74
CA ALA A 19 -51.80 0.39 9.68
C ALA A 19 -51.97 -0.96 8.97
N GLY A 20 -51.42 -2.04 9.53
CA GLY A 20 -51.57 -3.38 8.94
C GLY A 20 -51.09 -4.53 9.81
N THR A 21 -52.07 -5.29 10.31
CA THR A 21 -52.04 -6.67 10.84
C THR A 21 -51.25 -6.99 12.12
N SER A 22 -52.02 -7.30 13.16
CA SER A 22 -51.60 -7.94 14.41
C SER A 22 -51.11 -9.38 14.18
N VAL A 23 -49.83 -9.61 14.46
CA VAL A 23 -49.25 -10.96 14.54
C VAL A 23 -49.57 -11.55 15.92
N SER A 24 -50.15 -12.75 15.97
CA SER A 24 -50.41 -13.48 17.21
C SER A 24 -49.09 -13.87 17.89
N ALA A 25 -48.82 -13.27 19.05
CA ALA A 25 -47.70 -13.63 19.92
C ALA A 25 -48.08 -14.85 20.76
N ALA A 26 -47.51 -16.01 20.41
CA ALA A 26 -47.35 -17.11 21.34
C ALA A 26 -45.89 -17.56 21.30
N SER A 27 -45.04 -16.85 22.06
CA SER A 27 -43.69 -17.33 22.40
C SER A 27 -43.60 -17.44 23.91
N ILE A 28 -43.39 -18.68 24.38
CA ILE A 28 -43.04 -19.01 25.76
C ILE A 28 -41.86 -18.11 26.16
N GLY A 29 -42.08 -17.27 27.18
CA GLY A 29 -41.13 -16.25 27.61
C GLY A 29 -39.85 -16.88 28.15
N GLN A 30 -38.82 -16.98 27.31
CA GLN A 30 -37.45 -17.03 27.83
C GLN A 30 -37.20 -15.68 28.49
N GLY A 31 -36.87 -15.68 29.78
CA GLY A 31 -36.58 -14.46 30.52
C GLY A 31 -35.45 -13.70 29.84
N VAL A 32 -35.77 -12.58 29.20
CA VAL A 32 -34.77 -11.67 28.66
C VAL A 32 -34.19 -10.91 29.85
N THR A 33 -32.93 -11.15 30.16
CA THR A 33 -32.19 -10.34 31.13
C THR A 33 -31.52 -9.17 30.42
N SER A 34 -31.23 -8.12 31.17
CA SER A 34 -30.65 -6.90 30.63
C SER A 34 -29.57 -6.36 31.53
N ALA A 35 -28.53 -5.78 30.93
CA ALA A 35 -27.44 -5.14 31.66
C ALA A 35 -27.06 -3.82 30.99
N SER A 36 -26.45 -2.93 31.77
CA SER A 36 -25.90 -1.67 31.26
C SER A 36 -24.69 -1.96 30.37
N THR A 37 -24.57 -1.24 29.26
CA THR A 37 -23.40 -1.26 28.38
C THR A 37 -22.78 0.11 28.31
N ARG A 38 -21.45 0.18 28.35
CA ARG A 38 -20.66 1.37 28.01
C ARG A 38 -20.02 1.17 26.64
N MET A 39 -20.34 2.02 25.67
CA MET A 39 -19.69 2.03 24.35
C MET A 39 -18.61 3.12 24.36
N VAL A 40 -17.36 2.74 24.20
CA VAL A 40 -16.19 3.63 24.24
C VAL A 40 -15.57 3.68 22.85
N LEU A 41 -15.26 4.87 22.33
CA LEU A 41 -14.60 5.06 21.05
C LEU A 41 -13.33 5.89 21.24
N GLY A 42 -12.17 5.31 20.92
CA GLY A 42 -10.88 5.99 21.07
C GLY A 42 -10.60 6.43 22.51
N GLY A 43 -11.08 5.66 23.50
CA GLY A 43 -10.98 6.00 24.93
C GLY A 43 -12.02 7.01 25.43
N VAL A 44 -12.88 7.55 24.55
CA VAL A 44 -13.93 8.53 24.90
C VAL A 44 -15.29 7.85 24.97
N ASP A 45 -16.11 8.22 25.95
CA ASP A 45 -17.48 7.70 26.05
C ASP A 45 -18.34 8.07 24.83
N GLY A 46 -18.86 7.02 24.20
CA GLY A 46 -19.73 7.06 23.03
C GLY A 46 -21.20 7.14 23.43
N SER A 47 -21.68 6.06 24.04
CA SER A 47 -23.09 5.83 24.40
C SER A 47 -23.20 4.84 25.55
N ASN A 48 -24.29 4.87 26.31
CA ASN A 48 -24.49 4.00 27.47
C ASN A 48 -25.85 3.26 27.43
N PRO A 49 -26.15 2.44 26.40
CA PRO A 49 -27.44 1.76 26.29
C PRO A 49 -27.55 0.58 27.26
N MET A 50 -28.77 0.06 27.42
CA MET A 50 -28.97 -1.28 27.95
C MET A 50 -28.89 -2.32 26.83
N HIS A 51 -28.16 -3.40 27.05
CA HIS A 51 -28.14 -4.56 26.17
C HIS A 51 -29.00 -5.69 26.73
N LEU A 52 -29.42 -6.60 25.87
CA LEU A 52 -30.15 -7.81 26.26
C LEU A 52 -29.18 -8.99 26.30
N ILE A 53 -29.33 -9.88 27.27
CA ILE A 53 -28.56 -11.12 27.36
C ILE A 53 -29.50 -12.25 26.98
N ARG A 54 -29.21 -12.92 25.87
CA ARG A 54 -30.07 -13.96 25.32
C ARG A 54 -29.28 -14.96 24.47
N LYS A 55 -29.71 -16.21 24.53
CA LYS A 55 -29.24 -17.30 23.67
C LYS A 55 -29.63 -17.08 22.20
N GLU A 56 -28.67 -17.24 21.30
CA GLU A 56 -28.93 -17.30 19.86
C GLU A 56 -29.54 -18.67 19.51
N SER A 57 -30.37 -18.77 18.47
CA SER A 57 -30.98 -20.05 18.08
C SER A 57 -29.96 -21.14 17.73
N SER A 58 -28.75 -20.75 17.33
CA SER A 58 -27.66 -21.61 16.87
C SER A 58 -26.66 -22.02 17.98
N THR A 59 -26.63 -21.33 19.12
CA THR A 59 -25.61 -21.54 20.16
C THR A 59 -26.23 -21.99 21.48
N SER A 60 -25.50 -22.70 22.35
CA SER A 60 -25.98 -23.07 23.70
C SER A 60 -25.91 -21.92 24.69
N GLU A 61 -24.93 -21.04 24.51
CA GLU A 61 -24.57 -19.97 25.43
C GLU A 61 -25.32 -18.66 25.15
N PRO A 62 -25.67 -17.89 26.19
CA PRO A 62 -26.20 -16.54 26.01
C PRO A 62 -25.14 -15.60 25.44
N THR A 63 -25.56 -14.69 24.57
CA THR A 63 -24.73 -13.59 24.05
C THR A 63 -25.37 -12.24 24.35
N SER A 64 -24.59 -11.17 24.21
CA SER A 64 -25.03 -9.79 24.39
C SER A 64 -25.58 -9.23 23.08
N TRP A 65 -26.83 -8.78 23.12
CA TRP A 65 -27.55 -8.20 22.01
C TRP A 65 -27.65 -6.68 22.20
N LEU A 66 -27.10 -5.91 21.26
CA LEU A 66 -27.02 -4.47 21.33
C LEU A 66 -28.06 -3.77 20.45
N PRO A 67 -28.65 -2.68 20.93
CA PRO A 67 -29.64 -1.93 20.17
C PRO A 67 -28.98 -1.12 19.05
N VAL A 68 -29.42 -1.35 17.81
CA VAL A 68 -28.84 -0.76 16.58
C VAL A 68 -28.84 0.76 16.61
N TRP A 69 -29.93 1.36 17.11
CA TRP A 69 -30.12 2.81 17.13
C TRP A 69 -28.98 3.58 17.82
N TYR A 70 -28.47 3.03 18.92
CA TYR A 70 -27.41 3.70 19.71
C TYR A 70 -26.05 3.65 19.01
N LEU A 71 -25.86 2.73 18.07
CA LEU A 71 -24.63 2.64 17.29
C LEU A 71 -24.52 3.79 16.29
N PHE A 72 -25.64 4.37 15.85
CA PHE A 72 -25.59 5.46 14.87
C PHE A 72 -24.82 6.66 15.41
N GLY A 73 -25.10 7.04 16.67
CA GLY A 73 -24.42 8.17 17.32
C GLY A 73 -22.95 7.88 17.66
N VAL A 74 -22.59 6.61 17.87
CA VAL A 74 -21.18 6.24 18.09
C VAL A 74 -20.42 6.24 16.77
N LEU A 75 -20.96 5.59 15.74
CA LEU A 75 -20.35 5.50 14.41
C LEU A 75 -20.29 6.84 13.68
N SER A 76 -21.25 7.75 13.93
CA SER A 76 -21.18 9.10 13.36
C SER A 76 -19.95 9.89 13.82
N LYS A 77 -19.38 9.57 15.00
CA LYS A 77 -18.11 10.17 15.46
C LYS A 77 -16.91 9.72 14.61
N LEU A 78 -17.06 8.62 13.86
CA LEU A 78 -16.09 8.14 12.86
C LEU A 78 -16.40 8.65 11.44
N GLY A 79 -17.39 9.53 11.28
CA GLY A 79 -17.86 9.97 9.96
C GLY A 79 -18.65 8.91 9.21
N ILE A 80 -18.95 7.76 9.83
CA ILE A 80 -19.77 6.70 9.23
C ILE A 80 -21.24 7.06 9.42
N GLN A 81 -21.98 7.22 8.33
CA GLN A 81 -23.41 7.47 8.39
C GLN A 81 -24.17 6.15 8.37
N SER A 82 -25.22 6.03 9.17
CA SER A 82 -26.01 4.81 9.28
C SER A 82 -27.43 5.03 8.75
N THR A 83 -27.92 4.08 7.96
CA THR A 83 -29.31 4.01 7.51
C THR A 83 -29.91 2.64 7.85
N TRP A 84 -31.15 2.63 8.31
CA TRP A 84 -31.84 1.42 8.76
C TRP A 84 -33.28 1.40 8.28
N ASP A 85 -33.66 0.34 7.57
CA ASP A 85 -35.01 0.16 7.03
C ASP A 85 -35.81 -0.97 7.73
N GLY A 86 -35.23 -1.55 8.79
CA GLY A 86 -35.80 -2.70 9.49
C GLY A 86 -35.16 -4.05 9.10
N ARG A 87 -34.47 -4.14 7.97
CA ARG A 87 -33.85 -5.36 7.46
C ARG A 87 -32.42 -5.20 6.96
N HIS A 88 -32.09 -4.03 6.43
CA HIS A 88 -30.77 -3.66 5.95
C HIS A 88 -30.25 -2.52 6.83
N TRP A 89 -29.11 -2.74 7.46
CA TRP A 89 -28.35 -1.69 8.13
C TRP A 89 -27.19 -1.30 7.25
N ASN A 90 -27.32 -0.20 6.52
CA ASN A 90 -26.29 0.28 5.61
C ASN A 90 -25.45 1.38 6.25
N LEU A 91 -24.14 1.14 6.29
CA LEU A 91 -23.08 2.01 6.78
C LEU A 91 -22.43 2.69 5.58
N GLN A 92 -22.58 4.01 5.47
CA GLN A 92 -21.90 4.81 4.47
C GLN A 92 -20.54 5.23 5.02
N LEU A 93 -19.47 4.80 4.36
CA LEU A 93 -18.11 5.02 4.83
C LEU A 93 -17.61 6.42 4.41
N PRO A 94 -16.79 7.09 5.24
CA PRO A 94 -16.16 8.33 4.82
C PRO A 94 -15.14 8.07 3.71
N SER A 95 -14.88 9.09 2.89
CA SER A 95 -13.89 9.00 1.80
C SER A 95 -12.52 8.55 2.32
N GLY A 96 -11.94 7.53 1.69
CA GLY A 96 -10.62 6.99 2.06
C GLY A 96 -10.67 5.77 2.99
N ILE A 97 -11.84 5.38 3.49
CA ILE A 97 -12.05 4.07 4.14
C ILE A 97 -12.75 3.16 3.14
N GLN A 98 -12.21 1.95 2.96
CA GLN A 98 -12.82 0.90 2.16
C GLN A 98 -13.05 -0.33 3.03
N ALA A 99 -14.19 -0.98 2.86
CA ALA A 99 -14.46 -2.24 3.51
C ALA A 99 -13.68 -3.37 2.84
N ASP A 100 -13.15 -4.30 3.64
CA ASP A 100 -12.71 -5.60 3.13
C ASP A 100 -13.92 -6.40 2.64
N LEU A 101 -14.01 -6.58 1.33
CA LEU A 101 -15.06 -7.36 0.66
C LEU A 101 -14.63 -8.78 0.32
N SER A 102 -13.52 -9.27 0.88
CA SER A 102 -13.13 -10.66 0.75
C SER A 102 -14.03 -11.56 1.61
N HIS A 103 -14.24 -12.82 1.19
CA HIS A 103 -14.96 -13.82 2.00
C HIS A 103 -16.33 -13.35 2.53
N LEU A 104 -17.14 -12.74 1.66
CA LEU A 104 -18.48 -12.27 2.04
C LEU A 104 -19.37 -13.43 2.49
N PRO A 105 -20.24 -13.22 3.49
CA PRO A 105 -21.21 -14.23 3.89
C PRO A 105 -22.19 -14.51 2.75
N LYS A 106 -22.73 -15.74 2.73
CA LYS A 106 -23.85 -16.06 1.85
C LYS A 106 -25.08 -15.24 2.31
N VAL A 107 -25.84 -14.75 1.33
CA VAL A 107 -27.08 -13.98 1.52
C VAL A 107 -27.98 -14.64 2.58
N PRO A 108 -28.68 -13.87 3.43
CA PRO A 108 -29.45 -14.43 4.55
C PRO A 108 -30.40 -15.54 4.11
N SER A 109 -30.37 -16.66 4.81
CA SER A 109 -31.25 -17.80 4.52
C SER A 109 -32.54 -17.78 5.33
N ASN A 110 -32.59 -17.02 6.44
CA ASN A 110 -33.78 -16.84 7.28
C ASN A 110 -34.48 -15.50 6.99
N ALA A 111 -35.81 -15.51 7.03
CA ALA A 111 -36.63 -14.32 6.81
C ALA A 111 -36.44 -13.24 7.89
N ASP A 112 -36.03 -13.64 9.10
CA ASP A 112 -35.84 -12.76 10.26
C ASP A 112 -34.41 -12.22 10.40
N ASP A 113 -33.47 -12.71 9.60
CA ASP A 113 -32.09 -12.21 9.58
C ASP A 113 -32.02 -10.86 8.87
N ILE A 114 -31.00 -10.09 9.24
CA ILE A 114 -30.70 -8.78 8.67
C ILE A 114 -29.36 -8.83 7.94
N SER A 115 -29.18 -7.91 7.00
CA SER A 115 -27.87 -7.68 6.38
C SER A 115 -27.25 -6.40 6.92
N ILE A 116 -26.00 -6.48 7.37
CA ILE A 116 -25.15 -5.32 7.61
C ILE A 116 -24.41 -5.02 6.31
N GLN A 117 -24.56 -3.80 5.82
CA GLN A 117 -24.05 -3.35 4.53
C GLN A 117 -23.06 -2.21 4.72
N MET A 118 -22.06 -2.14 3.85
CA MET A 118 -21.11 -1.03 3.75
C MET A 118 -21.12 -0.52 2.31
N ASP A 119 -21.51 0.75 2.14
CA ASP A 119 -21.72 1.38 0.83
C ASP A 119 -22.59 0.54 -0.13
N GLY A 120 -23.60 -0.13 0.42
CA GLY A 120 -24.54 -0.99 -0.30
C GLY A 120 -24.11 -2.46 -0.49
N ALA A 121 -22.87 -2.82 -0.18
CA ALA A 121 -22.40 -4.21 -0.22
C ALA A 121 -22.66 -4.93 1.11
N THR A 122 -23.29 -6.11 1.10
CA THR A 122 -23.48 -6.92 2.32
C THR A 122 -22.15 -7.50 2.81
N VAL A 123 -21.73 -7.10 4.00
CA VAL A 123 -20.49 -7.55 4.64
C VAL A 123 -20.70 -8.55 5.76
N GLU A 124 -21.89 -8.53 6.37
CA GLU A 124 -22.27 -9.45 7.45
C GLU A 124 -23.77 -9.77 7.42
N VAL A 125 -24.15 -10.96 7.88
CA VAL A 125 -25.54 -11.36 8.08
C VAL A 125 -25.72 -11.76 9.54
N ALA A 126 -26.71 -11.18 10.21
CA ALA A 126 -26.92 -11.41 11.64
C ALA A 126 -28.39 -11.69 11.95
N PRO A 127 -28.68 -12.49 12.99
CA PRO A 127 -30.04 -12.62 13.49
C PRO A 127 -30.48 -11.29 14.13
N ARG A 128 -31.78 -11.00 14.03
CA ARG A 128 -32.39 -9.80 14.61
C ARG A 128 -33.36 -10.18 15.72
N PHE A 129 -33.33 -9.42 16.80
CA PHE A 129 -34.37 -9.48 17.81
C PHE A 129 -35.03 -8.11 18.00
N VAL A 130 -36.36 -8.05 17.87
CA VAL A 130 -37.12 -6.82 18.10
C VAL A 130 -37.69 -6.87 19.52
N HIS A 131 -37.35 -5.87 20.33
CA HIS A 131 -37.83 -5.75 21.71
C HIS A 131 -38.07 -4.30 22.07
N ARG A 132 -38.92 -4.04 23.06
CA ARG A 132 -39.10 -2.69 23.60
C ARG A 132 -37.78 -2.23 24.23
N ASP A 133 -37.31 -1.05 23.86
CA ASP A 133 -36.15 -0.43 24.47
C ASP A 133 -36.39 -0.26 25.97
N LEU A 134 -35.45 -0.72 26.79
CA LEU A 134 -35.58 -0.67 28.25
C LEU A 134 -35.46 0.75 28.81
N SER A 135 -34.87 1.66 28.03
CA SER A 135 -34.82 3.09 28.36
C SER A 135 -36.06 3.87 27.90
N GLY A 136 -36.98 3.23 27.16
CA GLY A 136 -38.08 3.90 26.50
C GLY A 136 -39.31 3.03 26.24
N SER A 137 -40.17 3.48 25.32
CA SER A 137 -41.40 2.77 24.93
C SER A 137 -41.47 2.44 23.45
N VAL A 138 -40.32 2.48 22.76
CA VAL A 138 -40.19 2.24 21.32
C VAL A 138 -39.67 0.83 21.09
N MET A 139 -40.16 0.16 20.04
CA MET A 139 -39.59 -1.12 19.60
C MET A 139 -38.26 -0.87 18.90
N THR A 140 -37.20 -1.54 19.37
CA THR A 140 -35.83 -1.40 18.87
C THR A 140 -35.34 -2.75 18.37
N SER A 141 -34.57 -2.73 17.29
CA SER A 141 -33.88 -3.92 16.78
C SER A 141 -32.55 -4.09 17.50
N TYR A 142 -32.30 -5.31 17.94
CA TYR A 142 -31.08 -5.72 18.60
C TYR A 142 -30.33 -6.76 17.74
N ILE A 143 -29.01 -6.64 17.73
CA ILE A 143 -28.09 -7.54 16.99
C ILE A 143 -27.06 -8.08 17.99
N PRO A 144 -26.65 -9.37 17.90
CA PRO A 144 -25.58 -9.87 18.76
C PRO A 144 -24.27 -9.14 18.50
N ILE A 145 -23.57 -8.78 19.57
CA ILE A 145 -22.36 -7.95 19.50
C ILE A 145 -21.26 -8.56 18.62
N TRP A 146 -21.15 -9.90 18.59
CA TRP A 146 -20.14 -10.57 17.77
C TRP A 146 -20.23 -10.19 16.29
N TYR A 147 -21.43 -10.22 15.69
CA TYR A 147 -21.62 -9.83 14.29
C TYR A 147 -21.34 -8.35 14.04
N LEU A 148 -21.63 -7.50 15.03
CA LEU A 148 -21.29 -6.08 14.95
C LEU A 148 -19.77 -5.86 14.94
N MET A 149 -19.04 -6.60 15.78
CA MET A 149 -17.58 -6.56 15.80
C MET A 149 -16.98 -7.09 14.50
N GLN A 150 -17.53 -8.19 13.93
CA GLN A 150 -17.08 -8.72 12.64
C GLN A 150 -17.29 -7.70 11.52
N ALA A 151 -18.48 -7.08 11.46
CA ALA A 151 -18.77 -6.05 10.47
C ALA A 151 -17.79 -4.87 10.60
N LEU A 152 -17.55 -4.35 11.81
CA LEU A 152 -16.65 -3.22 12.03
C LEU A 152 -15.17 -3.56 11.80
N ASP A 153 -14.72 -4.80 12.00
CA ASP A 153 -13.35 -5.22 11.67
C ASP A 153 -13.06 -5.07 10.17
N ARG A 154 -14.08 -5.22 9.31
CA ARG A 154 -13.94 -5.02 7.85
C ARG A 154 -13.46 -3.63 7.45
N ILE A 155 -13.63 -2.63 8.32
CA ILE A 155 -13.18 -1.24 8.10
C ILE A 155 -12.07 -0.83 9.07
N GLY A 156 -11.38 -1.81 9.67
CA GLY A 156 -10.24 -1.56 10.55
C GLY A 156 -10.61 -0.97 11.92
N VAL A 157 -11.88 -1.08 12.34
CA VAL A 157 -12.28 -0.71 13.70
C VAL A 157 -12.03 -1.90 14.63
N THR A 158 -10.93 -1.83 15.38
CA THR A 158 -10.63 -2.83 16.40
C THR A 158 -11.64 -2.72 17.54
N SER A 159 -12.21 -3.86 17.93
CA SER A 159 -13.26 -3.93 18.94
C SER A 159 -12.93 -4.93 20.04
N THR A 160 -13.19 -4.59 21.31
CA THR A 160 -13.13 -5.51 22.45
C THR A 160 -14.40 -5.45 23.29
N TRP A 161 -14.84 -6.61 23.78
CA TRP A 161 -16.04 -6.75 24.62
C TRP A 161 -15.70 -7.50 25.90
N ASP A 162 -15.99 -6.89 27.06
CA ASP A 162 -15.73 -7.50 28.38
C ASP A 162 -17.00 -8.00 29.10
N GLY A 163 -18.16 -7.94 28.44
CA GLY A 163 -19.47 -8.24 29.02
C GLY A 163 -20.26 -7.01 29.47
N THR A 164 -19.60 -5.85 29.63
CA THR A 164 -20.24 -4.58 30.05
C THR A 164 -19.74 -3.36 29.27
N THR A 165 -18.52 -3.39 28.75
CA THR A 165 -17.91 -2.32 27.97
C THR A 165 -17.56 -2.84 26.59
N TRP A 166 -18.06 -2.16 25.57
CA TRP A 166 -17.61 -2.35 24.19
C TRP A 166 -16.66 -1.20 23.84
N SER A 167 -15.36 -1.51 23.77
CA SER A 167 -14.35 -0.55 23.36
C SER A 167 -14.07 -0.70 21.88
N MET A 168 -14.10 0.42 21.17
CA MET A 168 -13.77 0.56 19.75
C MET A 168 -12.60 1.52 19.61
N SER A 169 -11.68 1.22 18.71
CA SER A 169 -10.64 2.16 18.30
C SER A 169 -10.50 2.16 16.79
N THR A 170 -10.39 3.36 16.23
CA THR A 170 -9.90 3.54 14.87
C THR A 170 -8.40 3.73 14.95
N GLY A 171 -7.68 2.71 14.56
CA GLY A 171 -6.25 2.74 14.33
C GLY A 171 -5.99 1.81 13.17
N ALA A 172 -5.06 2.16 12.30
CA ALA A 172 -4.69 1.26 11.22
C ALA A 172 -4.20 -0.06 11.87
N LYS A 173 -4.91 -1.16 11.59
CA LYS A 173 -4.66 -2.48 12.19
C LYS A 173 -3.21 -2.86 11.94
N SER A 174 -2.47 -3.14 13.00
CA SER A 174 -1.09 -3.63 12.85
C SER A 174 -1.11 -4.95 12.10
N VAL A 175 -0.21 -5.12 11.14
CA VAL A 175 -0.03 -6.42 10.49
C VAL A 175 0.90 -7.29 11.31
N THR A 176 0.62 -8.58 11.29
CA THR A 176 1.47 -9.59 11.92
C THR A 176 2.73 -9.82 11.08
N LYS A 177 3.85 -10.14 11.73
CA LYS A 177 5.10 -10.58 11.08
C LYS A 177 4.88 -11.72 10.09
N MET A 178 4.01 -12.69 10.39
CA MET A 178 3.68 -13.80 9.49
C MET A 178 3.07 -13.32 8.16
N THR A 179 2.09 -12.42 8.22
CA THR A 179 1.45 -11.83 7.03
C THR A 179 2.50 -11.13 6.15
N VAL A 180 3.34 -10.30 6.76
CA VAL A 180 4.41 -9.58 6.06
C VAL A 180 5.41 -10.55 5.43
N ALA A 181 5.85 -11.58 6.16
CA ALA A 181 6.78 -12.59 5.64
C ALA A 181 6.23 -13.30 4.39
N LYS A 182 4.95 -13.70 4.40
CA LYS A 182 4.32 -14.35 3.24
C LYS A 182 4.21 -13.41 2.04
N ASN A 183 3.79 -12.17 2.26
CA ASN A 183 3.64 -11.18 1.19
C ASN A 183 5.00 -10.77 0.61
N PHE A 184 6.02 -10.64 1.46
CA PHE A 184 7.41 -10.43 1.05
C PHE A 184 7.92 -11.57 0.17
N ALA A 185 7.72 -12.83 0.58
CA ALA A 185 8.12 -13.99 -0.22
C ALA A 185 7.39 -14.03 -1.56
N ALA A 186 6.09 -13.70 -1.59
CA ALA A 186 5.30 -13.67 -2.81
C ALA A 186 5.75 -12.56 -3.77
N ALA A 187 5.94 -11.33 -3.28
CA ALA A 187 6.37 -10.18 -4.09
C ALA A 187 7.73 -10.43 -4.75
N LEU A 188 8.65 -11.09 -4.04
CA LEU A 188 10.00 -11.38 -4.54
C LEU A 188 10.17 -12.76 -5.19
N GLN A 189 9.06 -13.46 -5.45
CA GLN A 189 9.03 -14.81 -6.05
C GLN A 189 9.94 -15.82 -5.32
N ILE A 190 10.04 -15.72 -3.99
CA ILE A 190 10.81 -16.65 -3.16
C ILE A 190 9.99 -17.93 -3.01
N ALA A 191 10.48 -19.02 -3.62
CA ALA A 191 9.84 -20.32 -3.52
C ALA A 191 9.76 -20.80 -2.05
N PRO A 192 8.59 -21.29 -1.60
CA PRO A 192 8.46 -21.89 -0.27
C PRO A 192 9.33 -23.14 -0.15
N ASP A 193 9.96 -23.34 1.01
CA ASP A 193 10.81 -24.49 1.30
C ASP A 193 10.21 -25.37 2.39
N SER A 194 9.62 -26.49 2.01
CA SER A 194 9.00 -27.44 2.96
C SER A 194 9.99 -28.38 3.66
N THR A 195 11.31 -28.18 3.51
CA THR A 195 12.30 -29.02 4.19
C THR A 195 12.37 -28.75 5.70
N GLY A 196 12.96 -29.68 6.44
CA GLY A 196 13.14 -29.56 7.89
C GLY A 196 11.86 -29.73 8.71
N ASN A 197 12.02 -29.77 10.03
CA ASN A 197 10.91 -29.72 10.97
C ASN A 197 10.71 -28.27 11.41
N ASN A 198 9.46 -27.80 11.50
CA ASN A 198 9.16 -26.48 12.05
C ASN A 198 9.60 -26.41 13.53
N PRO A 199 10.60 -25.59 13.88
CA PRO A 199 11.05 -25.45 15.26
C PRO A 199 10.20 -24.42 16.04
N PHE A 200 9.34 -23.66 15.36
CA PHE A 200 8.60 -22.55 15.93
C PHE A 200 7.21 -22.98 16.40
N ASP A 201 6.91 -22.72 17.67
CA ASP A 201 5.65 -23.11 18.32
C ASP A 201 4.43 -22.29 17.87
N ASP A 202 4.68 -21.13 17.25
CA ASP A 202 3.69 -20.14 16.82
C ASP A 202 3.51 -20.08 15.29
N VAL A 203 4.21 -20.94 14.55
CA VAL A 203 4.07 -21.06 13.09
C VAL A 203 3.24 -22.29 12.75
N SER A 204 2.19 -22.11 11.93
CA SER A 204 1.35 -23.23 11.50
C SER A 204 2.07 -24.11 10.46
N ALA A 205 1.70 -25.39 10.35
CA ALA A 205 2.28 -26.28 9.33
C ALA A 205 2.10 -25.78 7.88
N PRO A 206 0.96 -25.17 7.49
CA PRO A 206 0.82 -24.50 6.18
C PRO A 206 1.73 -23.28 5.98
N ASP A 207 2.10 -22.56 7.03
CA ASP A 207 2.92 -21.35 6.93
C ASP A 207 4.42 -21.63 7.03
N TRP A 208 4.82 -22.77 7.62
CA TRP A 208 6.22 -23.18 7.78
C TRP A 208 7.06 -23.05 6.51
N PRO A 209 6.61 -23.49 5.31
CA PRO A 209 7.44 -23.42 4.11
C PRO A 209 7.90 -22.00 3.75
N TYR A 210 7.09 -20.98 4.03
CA TYR A 210 7.45 -19.58 3.79
C TYR A 210 8.46 -19.09 4.82
N VAL A 211 8.22 -19.36 6.10
CA VAL A 211 9.13 -18.98 7.20
C VAL A 211 10.50 -19.63 7.02
N ASN A 212 10.54 -20.93 6.71
CA ASN A 212 11.78 -21.67 6.51
C ASN A 212 12.64 -21.05 5.39
N ALA A 213 12.04 -20.76 4.24
CA ALA A 213 12.74 -20.16 3.11
C ALA A 213 13.35 -18.79 3.46
N LEU A 214 12.64 -17.97 4.22
CA LEU A 214 13.10 -16.63 4.61
C LEU A 214 14.15 -16.65 5.73
N VAL A 215 13.96 -17.51 6.74
CA VAL A 215 14.89 -17.64 7.87
C VAL A 215 16.22 -18.27 7.44
N GLN A 216 16.20 -19.29 6.57
CA GLN A 216 17.44 -19.88 6.02
C GLN A 216 18.29 -18.88 5.25
N LYS A 217 17.63 -17.93 4.56
CA LYS A 217 18.30 -16.84 3.84
C LYS A 217 18.67 -15.65 4.74
N GLY A 218 18.25 -15.66 6.01
CA GLY A 218 18.52 -14.60 6.97
C GLY A 218 17.68 -13.32 6.77
N TYR A 219 16.63 -13.35 5.93
CA TYR A 219 15.83 -12.15 5.65
C TYR A 219 14.95 -11.74 6.82
N PHE A 220 14.47 -12.71 7.60
CA PHE A 220 13.72 -12.46 8.83
C PHE A 220 14.37 -13.19 9.99
N THR A 221 14.58 -12.48 11.10
CA THR A 221 15.14 -13.04 12.33
C THR A 221 14.00 -13.51 13.24
N PRO A 222 13.94 -14.80 13.63
CA PRO A 222 13.03 -15.29 14.67
C PRO A 222 13.31 -14.62 16.02
N ASP A 223 12.29 -14.50 16.87
CA ASP A 223 12.46 -13.87 18.19
C ASP A 223 13.23 -14.77 19.16
N SER A 224 13.18 -16.10 18.94
CA SER A 224 14.03 -17.08 19.62
C SER A 224 14.22 -18.34 18.77
N SER A 225 14.97 -19.32 19.29
CA SER A 225 15.15 -20.61 18.62
C SER A 225 13.89 -21.46 18.48
N THR A 226 12.82 -21.14 19.23
CA THR A 226 11.54 -21.88 19.22
C THR A 226 10.32 -21.00 19.00
N HIS A 227 10.49 -19.71 18.73
CA HIS A 227 9.40 -18.75 18.54
C HIS A 227 9.74 -17.79 17.40
N PHE A 228 8.90 -17.71 16.38
CA PHE A 228 9.14 -16.82 15.23
C PHE A 228 8.68 -15.39 15.48
N GLY A 229 7.64 -15.20 16.30
CA GLY A 229 6.92 -13.93 16.43
C GLY A 229 5.80 -13.80 15.41
N ALA A 230 5.19 -14.91 15.00
CA ALA A 230 4.23 -15.00 13.90
C ALA A 230 3.02 -14.06 14.08
N SER A 231 2.58 -13.84 15.33
CA SER A 231 1.47 -12.96 15.69
C SER A 231 1.91 -11.54 16.07
N ASP A 232 3.20 -11.29 16.15
CA ASP A 232 3.75 -10.03 16.62
C ASP A 232 3.58 -8.95 15.55
N SER A 233 3.39 -7.71 16.00
CA SER A 233 3.45 -6.57 15.10
C SER A 233 4.88 -6.39 14.59
N ILE A 234 5.03 -5.99 13.32
CA ILE A 234 6.33 -5.77 12.70
C ILE A 234 6.49 -4.31 12.28
N ASP A 235 7.69 -3.77 12.43
CA ASP A 235 8.02 -2.40 12.00
C ASP A 235 8.51 -2.37 10.54
N VAL A 236 8.30 -1.24 9.88
CA VAL A 236 8.78 -0.96 8.50
C VAL A 236 10.26 -1.30 8.34
N GLN A 237 11.09 -0.93 9.32
CA GLN A 237 12.54 -1.14 9.27
C GLN A 237 12.92 -2.64 9.18
N ALA A 238 12.10 -3.55 9.69
CA ALA A 238 12.36 -4.99 9.55
C ALA A 238 12.18 -5.45 8.10
N VAL A 239 11.24 -4.85 7.36
CA VAL A 239 11.06 -5.12 5.92
C VAL A 239 12.15 -4.46 5.09
N ASP A 240 12.54 -3.23 5.45
CA ASP A 240 13.69 -2.55 4.84
C ASP A 240 14.95 -3.42 4.93
N HIS A 241 15.23 -3.96 6.13
CA HIS A 241 16.38 -4.83 6.37
C HIS A 241 16.28 -6.16 5.62
N ALA A 242 15.09 -6.77 5.59
CA ALA A 242 14.86 -7.99 4.83
C ALA A 242 15.15 -7.79 3.33
N TYR A 243 14.69 -6.68 2.75
CA TYR A 243 14.94 -6.36 1.35
C TYR A 243 16.41 -6.01 1.08
N GLN A 244 17.05 -5.28 2.00
CA GLN A 244 18.50 -4.99 1.95
C GLN A 244 19.33 -6.28 1.85
N LEU A 245 19.02 -7.27 2.68
CA LEU A 245 19.69 -8.58 2.64
C LEU A 245 19.32 -9.38 1.39
N TYR A 246 18.08 -9.25 0.89
CA TYR A 246 17.65 -9.88 -0.36
C TYR A 246 18.47 -9.42 -1.55
N VAL A 247 18.75 -8.12 -1.67
CA VAL A 247 19.60 -7.56 -2.73
C VAL A 247 21.10 -7.70 -2.45
N GLY A 248 21.48 -8.40 -1.38
CA GLY A 248 22.87 -8.74 -1.08
C GLY A 248 23.70 -7.64 -0.46
N ILE A 249 23.08 -6.64 0.19
CA ILE A 249 23.80 -5.54 0.86
C ILE A 249 23.94 -5.88 2.37
N PRO A 250 25.14 -6.24 2.87
CA PRO A 250 25.32 -6.50 4.28
C PRO A 250 25.35 -5.21 5.11
N ASP A 251 25.02 -5.30 6.40
CA ASP A 251 24.98 -4.14 7.30
C ASP A 251 26.32 -3.38 7.39
N SER A 252 27.45 -4.09 7.22
CA SER A 252 28.78 -3.49 7.21
C SER A 252 29.02 -2.53 6.06
N ASP A 253 28.19 -2.61 5.00
CA ASP A 253 28.41 -1.94 3.73
C ASP A 253 27.39 -0.80 3.52
N LEU A 254 26.40 -0.66 4.41
CA LEU A 254 25.40 0.41 4.38
C LEU A 254 25.98 1.83 4.30
N SER A 255 27.15 2.06 4.90
CA SER A 255 27.83 3.37 4.85
C SER A 255 28.26 3.80 3.43
N TRP A 256 28.37 2.84 2.50
CA TRP A 256 28.65 3.10 1.08
C TRP A 256 27.36 3.26 0.25
N ASN A 257 26.24 2.75 0.75
CA ASN A 257 24.99 2.67 0.01
C ASN A 257 24.12 3.91 0.24
N ALA A 258 23.13 4.12 -0.62
CA ALA A 258 22.25 5.30 -0.60
C ALA A 258 21.79 5.70 0.82
N GLY A 259 22.12 6.91 1.26
CA GLY A 259 21.69 7.45 2.56
C GLY A 259 22.37 6.87 3.81
N GLY A 260 23.23 5.86 3.70
CA GLY A 260 24.15 5.44 4.78
C GLY A 260 23.53 4.60 5.90
N SER A 261 22.25 4.25 5.83
CA SER A 261 21.53 3.44 6.82
C SER A 261 20.36 2.71 6.17
N THR A 262 19.88 1.62 6.75
CA THR A 262 18.78 0.80 6.20
C THR A 262 17.54 1.61 5.84
N VAL A 263 17.07 2.48 6.75
CA VAL A 263 15.85 3.28 6.52
C VAL A 263 16.10 4.36 5.45
N ALA A 264 17.26 5.03 5.48
CA ALA A 264 17.58 6.04 4.48
C ALA A 264 17.75 5.43 3.08
N TRP A 265 18.36 4.24 3.01
CA TRP A 265 18.49 3.44 1.80
C TRP A 265 17.12 3.04 1.25
N ALA A 266 16.26 2.44 2.08
CA ALA A 266 14.90 2.04 1.67
C ALA A 266 14.04 3.23 1.19
N ASN A 267 14.23 4.42 1.77
CA ASN A 267 13.59 5.63 1.27
C ASN A 267 14.17 6.09 -0.08
N ALA A 268 15.49 5.99 -0.26
CA ALA A 268 16.16 6.41 -1.49
C ALA A 268 15.79 5.55 -2.69
N ILE A 269 15.59 4.24 -2.48
CA ILE A 269 15.09 3.29 -3.50
C ILE A 269 13.56 3.24 -3.56
N GLN A 270 12.88 4.15 -2.88
CA GLN A 270 11.42 4.26 -2.85
C GLN A 270 10.64 3.03 -2.34
N LEU A 271 11.29 2.05 -1.68
CA LEU A 271 10.62 0.95 -0.98
C LEU A 271 9.56 1.47 0.00
N ASN A 272 9.87 2.57 0.71
CA ASN A 272 9.01 3.21 1.69
C ASN A 272 8.12 4.34 1.11
N ARG A 273 7.98 4.44 -0.22
CA ARG A 273 7.13 5.45 -0.84
C ARG A 273 5.69 5.32 -0.37
N GLY A 274 5.16 6.40 0.21
CA GLY A 274 3.80 6.44 0.74
C GLY A 274 3.63 5.76 2.11
N VAL A 275 4.72 5.33 2.74
CA VAL A 275 4.70 4.57 3.99
C VAL A 275 5.32 5.38 5.11
N LYS A 276 4.64 5.42 6.26
CA LYS A 276 5.17 6.06 7.47
C LYS A 276 6.04 5.08 8.26
N VAL A 277 7.22 5.52 8.68
CA VAL A 277 8.10 4.76 9.59
C VAL A 277 7.39 4.42 10.91
N GLY A 278 7.61 3.19 11.39
CA GLY A 278 7.06 2.65 12.63
C GLY A 278 6.41 1.28 12.40
N THR A 279 5.50 0.89 13.28
CA THR A 279 4.76 -0.36 13.17
C THR A 279 3.90 -0.39 11.91
N LEU A 280 4.05 -1.45 11.12
CA LEU A 280 3.32 -1.65 9.89
C LEU A 280 1.84 -1.86 10.18
N THR A 281 1.06 -1.19 9.35
CA THR A 281 -0.40 -1.27 9.33
C THR A 281 -0.83 -2.00 8.06
N THR A 282 -2.07 -2.47 7.96
CA THR A 282 -2.57 -3.13 6.74
C THR A 282 -2.40 -2.26 5.50
N THR A 283 -2.66 -0.95 5.59
CA THR A 283 -2.44 -0.02 4.48
C THR A 283 -0.97 0.13 4.14
N SER A 284 -0.11 0.31 5.15
CA SER A 284 1.33 0.44 4.94
C SER A 284 1.94 -0.83 4.34
N GLU A 285 1.50 -2.00 4.78
CA GLU A 285 1.97 -3.30 4.30
C GLU A 285 1.58 -3.51 2.83
N SER A 286 0.32 -3.27 2.47
CA SER A 286 -0.12 -3.35 1.07
C SER A 286 0.68 -2.41 0.17
N GLN A 287 1.01 -1.22 0.64
CA GLN A 287 1.83 -0.27 -0.11
C GLN A 287 3.28 -0.74 -0.24
N ILE A 288 3.93 -1.21 0.83
CA ILE A 288 5.28 -1.78 0.75
C ILE A 288 5.32 -2.98 -0.19
N THR A 289 4.34 -3.88 -0.11
CA THR A 289 4.26 -5.06 -0.99
C THR A 289 4.13 -4.65 -2.46
N THR A 290 3.37 -3.59 -2.76
CA THR A 290 3.28 -3.01 -4.11
C THR A 290 4.62 -2.42 -4.55
N ASN A 291 5.31 -1.69 -3.68
CA ASN A 291 6.63 -1.12 -3.98
C ASN A 291 7.69 -2.22 -4.18
N LEU A 292 7.66 -3.29 -3.39
CA LEU A 292 8.54 -4.46 -3.53
C LEU A 292 8.33 -5.17 -4.86
N ASP A 293 7.07 -5.37 -5.27
CA ASP A 293 6.74 -5.97 -6.57
C ASP A 293 7.29 -5.11 -7.72
N ALA A 294 7.14 -3.79 -7.64
CA ALA A 294 7.68 -2.88 -8.63
C ALA A 294 9.22 -2.90 -8.69
N LEU A 295 9.88 -2.90 -7.52
CA LEU A 295 11.33 -3.03 -7.39
C LEU A 295 11.84 -4.38 -7.93
N TYR A 296 11.10 -5.46 -7.67
CA TYR A 296 11.42 -6.79 -8.20
C TYR A 296 11.37 -6.82 -9.73
N HIS A 297 10.34 -6.22 -10.33
CA HIS A 297 10.20 -6.15 -11.79
C HIS A 297 11.09 -5.08 -12.44
N GLY A 298 11.59 -4.10 -11.68
CA GLY A 298 12.33 -2.95 -12.19
C GLY A 298 11.45 -1.89 -12.89
N TYR A 299 10.12 -2.04 -12.85
CA TYR A 299 9.18 -1.07 -13.40
C TYR A 299 7.77 -1.20 -12.80
N ALA A 300 6.95 -0.17 -12.98
CA ALA A 300 5.51 -0.18 -12.72
C ALA A 300 4.73 0.49 -13.85
N MET A 301 3.60 -0.10 -14.24
CA MET A 301 2.70 0.47 -15.25
C MET A 301 1.80 1.54 -14.63
N GLY A 302 1.80 2.75 -15.20
CA GLY A 302 0.83 3.80 -14.92
C GLY A 302 -0.53 3.50 -15.53
N THR A 303 -1.58 4.12 -14.98
CA THR A 303 -2.96 3.95 -15.49
C THR A 303 -3.17 4.50 -16.90
N ASP A 304 -2.28 5.38 -17.35
CA ASP A 304 -2.24 5.98 -18.68
C ASP A 304 -1.38 5.19 -19.69
N GLY A 305 -0.80 4.06 -19.27
CA GLY A 305 0.09 3.23 -20.08
C GLY A 305 1.56 3.67 -20.02
N SER A 306 1.90 4.72 -19.28
CA SER A 306 3.29 5.10 -19.00
C SER A 306 3.99 4.00 -18.20
N VAL A 307 5.29 3.81 -18.41
CA VAL A 307 6.13 2.92 -17.60
C VAL A 307 6.97 3.79 -16.67
N HIS A 308 6.83 3.57 -15.37
CA HIS A 308 7.72 4.14 -14.36
C HIS A 308 8.84 3.14 -14.08
N VAL A 309 10.08 3.58 -14.22
CA VAL A 309 11.25 2.72 -14.06
C VAL A 309 11.65 2.71 -12.58
N TRP A 310 12.00 1.54 -12.06
CA TRP A 310 12.52 1.39 -10.70
C TRP A 310 13.94 0.86 -10.78
N PHE A 311 14.88 1.65 -10.28
CA PHE A 311 16.28 1.23 -10.29
C PHE A 311 16.50 0.11 -9.24
N GLN A 312 17.08 -1.02 -9.68
CA GLN A 312 17.42 -2.10 -8.76
C GLN A 312 18.66 -1.73 -7.95
N PRO A 313 18.59 -1.75 -6.60
CA PRO A 313 19.74 -1.39 -5.79
C PRO A 313 20.82 -2.48 -5.83
N TYR A 314 22.07 -2.06 -5.75
CA TYR A 314 23.26 -2.91 -5.68
C TYR A 314 24.19 -2.44 -4.56
N ASP A 315 25.12 -3.30 -4.14
CA ASP A 315 26.12 -2.94 -3.13
C ASP A 315 27.19 -2.01 -3.71
N ALA A 316 27.08 -0.73 -3.36
CA ALA A 316 28.01 0.32 -3.78
C ALA A 316 29.45 0.04 -3.37
N LYS A 317 29.68 -0.65 -2.25
CA LYS A 317 31.03 -0.95 -1.79
C LYS A 317 31.73 -1.91 -2.71
N VAL A 318 31.04 -2.97 -3.14
CA VAL A 318 31.56 -3.93 -4.14
C VAL A 318 31.88 -3.21 -5.45
N ALA A 319 30.99 -2.31 -5.89
CA ALA A 319 31.13 -1.58 -7.13
C ALA A 319 32.26 -0.53 -7.11
N PHE A 320 32.49 0.19 -5.99
CA PHE A 320 33.35 1.38 -6.00
C PHE A 320 34.53 1.37 -5.03
N ALA A 321 34.59 0.48 -4.03
CA ALA A 321 35.65 0.54 -3.01
C ALA A 321 37.06 0.24 -3.56
N HIS A 322 37.15 -0.29 -4.78
CA HIS A 322 38.42 -0.49 -5.48
C HIS A 322 38.94 0.78 -6.19
N ASN A 323 38.09 1.79 -6.37
CA ASN A 323 38.48 3.07 -6.94
C ASN A 323 38.94 4.01 -5.82
N PRO A 324 40.24 4.40 -5.78
CA PRO A 324 40.79 5.22 -4.70
C PRO A 324 40.20 6.64 -4.64
N ASP A 325 39.55 7.09 -5.71
CA ASP A 325 38.92 8.41 -5.80
C ASP A 325 37.48 8.41 -5.26
N VAL A 326 36.88 7.24 -5.00
CA VAL A 326 35.51 7.11 -4.50
C VAL A 326 35.50 6.79 -3.01
N THR A 327 34.99 7.72 -2.22
CA THR A 327 34.77 7.48 -0.78
C THR A 327 33.38 6.91 -0.53
N ALA A 328 33.18 6.26 0.63
CA ALA A 328 31.87 5.78 1.07
C ALA A 328 30.81 6.89 1.06
N THR A 329 31.18 8.10 1.50
CA THR A 329 30.28 9.27 1.49
C THR A 329 29.90 9.69 0.07
N MET A 330 30.85 9.70 -0.87
CA MET A 330 30.55 10.00 -2.28
C MET A 330 29.62 8.96 -2.87
N ALA A 331 29.89 7.66 -2.66
CA ALA A 331 29.03 6.59 -3.15
C ALA A 331 27.61 6.69 -2.56
N SER A 332 27.51 6.91 -1.25
CA SER A 332 26.22 7.00 -0.55
C SER A 332 25.37 8.19 -1.03
N VAL A 333 25.99 9.36 -1.23
CA VAL A 333 25.29 10.57 -1.72
C VAL A 333 24.95 10.43 -3.20
N GLY A 334 25.91 9.97 -4.01
CA GLY A 334 25.76 9.80 -5.44
C GLY A 334 24.68 8.80 -5.82
N GLN A 335 24.61 7.64 -5.14
CA GLN A 335 23.51 6.70 -5.29
C GLN A 335 22.17 7.29 -4.89
N ALA A 336 22.08 7.93 -3.71
CA ALA A 336 20.82 8.51 -3.25
C ALA A 336 20.26 9.55 -4.22
N ASN A 337 21.12 10.39 -4.79
CA ASN A 337 20.71 11.36 -5.80
C ASN A 337 20.35 10.71 -7.13
N SER A 338 21.13 9.70 -7.56
CA SER A 338 20.96 9.07 -8.86
C SER A 338 19.72 8.19 -8.92
N PHE A 339 19.43 7.40 -7.87
CA PHE A 339 18.23 6.57 -7.80
C PHE A 339 16.97 7.43 -7.86
N ARG A 340 16.92 8.52 -7.09
CA ARG A 340 15.82 9.48 -7.15
C ARG A 340 15.58 10.03 -8.56
N LEU A 341 16.66 10.37 -9.29
CA LEU A 341 16.54 10.90 -10.64
C LEU A 341 16.11 9.83 -11.65
N VAL A 342 16.64 8.60 -11.55
CA VAL A 342 16.22 7.49 -12.42
C VAL A 342 14.76 7.15 -12.20
N ASP A 343 14.33 7.09 -10.94
CA ASP A 343 12.94 6.79 -10.63
C ASP A 343 11.99 7.90 -11.13
N GLU A 344 12.45 9.15 -11.33
CA GLU A 344 11.61 10.20 -11.91
C GLU A 344 11.40 10.04 -13.44
N ILE A 345 12.10 9.10 -14.08
CA ILE A 345 12.00 8.85 -15.52
C ILE A 345 10.71 8.10 -15.83
N THR A 346 9.97 8.61 -16.80
CA THR A 346 8.86 7.86 -17.42
C THR A 346 9.16 7.57 -18.87
N PHE A 347 8.65 6.44 -19.36
CA PHE A 347 8.93 5.94 -20.69
C PHE A 347 7.66 5.50 -21.41
N SER A 348 7.65 5.67 -22.74
CA SER A 348 6.64 5.13 -23.64
C SER A 348 7.26 4.70 -24.99
N GLU A 349 6.70 3.67 -25.60
CA GLU A 349 7.03 3.27 -26.98
C GLU A 349 5.94 3.72 -27.96
N GLU A 350 6.38 4.23 -29.12
CA GLU A 350 5.51 4.41 -30.28
C GLU A 350 5.86 3.42 -31.40
N GLY A 351 4.98 3.32 -32.40
CA GLY A 351 5.18 2.44 -33.54
C GLY A 351 6.53 2.68 -34.25
N GLY A 352 7.19 1.59 -34.64
CA GLY A 352 8.49 1.64 -35.31
C GLY A 352 9.71 1.53 -34.39
N GLY A 353 9.53 1.17 -33.11
CA GLY A 353 10.63 1.00 -32.15
C GLY A 353 11.20 2.32 -31.65
N MET A 354 10.39 3.39 -31.72
CA MET A 354 10.74 4.70 -31.19
C MET A 354 10.41 4.76 -29.71
N GLN A 355 11.40 5.18 -28.94
CA GLN A 355 11.38 5.21 -27.50
C GLN A 355 11.35 6.66 -27.02
N PHE A 356 10.40 7.02 -26.15
CA PHE A 356 10.24 8.37 -25.62
C PHE A 356 10.41 8.36 -24.11
N PHE A 357 11.35 9.17 -23.63
CA PHE A 357 11.66 9.32 -22.21
C PHE A 357 11.30 10.74 -21.77
N ASP A 358 10.53 10.87 -20.70
CA ASP A 358 10.40 12.11 -19.94
C ASP A 358 11.44 12.07 -18.81
N LEU A 359 12.45 12.93 -18.89
CA LEU A 359 13.56 12.99 -17.96
C LEU A 359 13.36 14.14 -16.97
N PRO A 360 13.74 13.98 -15.69
CA PRO A 360 13.76 15.10 -14.77
C PRO A 360 14.74 16.17 -15.23
N TRP A 361 14.36 17.43 -15.03
CA TRP A 361 15.19 18.56 -15.43
C TRP A 361 16.43 18.72 -14.53
N LEU A 362 17.60 18.88 -15.16
CA LEU A 362 18.83 19.36 -14.54
C LEU A 362 19.38 20.53 -15.35
N SER A 363 19.83 21.59 -14.68
CA SER A 363 20.56 22.65 -15.38
C SER A 363 21.98 22.21 -15.69
N ASP A 364 22.60 22.87 -16.66
CA ASP A 364 23.99 22.63 -17.06
C ASP A 364 25.04 22.97 -15.98
N GLN A 365 24.61 23.56 -14.87
CA GLN A 365 25.42 23.87 -13.68
C GLN A 365 25.15 22.91 -12.52
N ASN A 366 24.26 21.93 -12.71
CA ASN A 366 23.98 20.94 -11.69
C ASN A 366 25.22 20.06 -11.46
N LYS A 367 25.38 19.59 -10.22
CA LYS A 367 26.42 18.61 -9.86
C LYS A 367 26.04 17.20 -10.30
N MET A 368 24.80 16.99 -10.69
CA MET A 368 24.34 15.76 -11.33
C MET A 368 24.28 15.96 -12.84
N GLU A 369 24.44 14.87 -13.57
CA GLU A 369 24.30 14.80 -15.02
C GLU A 369 23.38 13.64 -15.38
N ILE A 370 22.48 13.87 -16.33
CA ILE A 370 21.69 12.82 -16.97
C ILE A 370 22.11 12.78 -18.42
N THR A 371 22.50 11.58 -18.86
CA THR A 371 22.73 11.26 -20.27
C THR A 371 21.64 10.31 -20.76
N CYS A 372 21.25 10.44 -22.02
CA CYS A 372 20.31 9.51 -22.65
C CYS A 372 20.63 9.39 -24.13
N GLY A 373 20.98 8.19 -24.58
CA GLY A 373 21.46 8.01 -25.95
C GLY A 373 21.12 6.67 -26.56
N SER A 374 20.95 6.66 -27.89
CA SER A 374 20.89 5.41 -28.64
C SER A 374 22.29 4.89 -28.89
N LEU A 375 22.65 3.78 -28.24
CA LEU A 375 23.88 3.06 -28.51
C LEU A 375 23.64 1.92 -29.51
N TYR A 376 24.66 1.61 -30.31
CA TYR A 376 24.71 0.44 -31.20
C TYR A 376 23.66 0.40 -32.32
N ASN A 377 23.03 1.52 -32.67
CA ASN A 377 22.08 1.55 -33.78
C ASN A 377 22.83 1.51 -35.15
N PRO A 378 22.55 0.52 -36.03
CA PRO A 378 23.19 0.43 -37.35
C PRO A 378 23.00 1.65 -38.25
N SER A 379 21.93 2.44 -38.06
CA SER A 379 21.72 3.68 -38.81
C SER A 379 22.55 4.86 -38.28
N GLY A 380 23.25 4.71 -37.15
CA GLY A 380 23.97 5.75 -36.41
C GLY A 380 23.26 6.12 -35.11
N ASN A 381 23.96 6.78 -34.19
CA ASN A 381 23.35 7.25 -32.94
C ASN A 381 22.31 8.34 -33.26
N HIS A 382 21.02 8.00 -33.15
CA HIS A 382 19.90 8.91 -33.38
C HIS A 382 19.27 9.22 -32.03
N THR A 383 19.78 10.25 -31.38
CA THR A 383 19.15 10.81 -30.19
C THR A 383 18.64 12.20 -30.52
N GLU A 384 17.34 12.39 -30.35
CA GLU A 384 16.72 13.70 -30.43
C GLU A 384 16.17 14.09 -29.08
N TYR A 385 16.18 15.37 -28.77
CA TYR A 385 15.62 15.90 -27.55
C TYR A 385 14.76 17.13 -27.83
N ARG A 386 13.86 17.43 -26.90
CA ARG A 386 13.16 18.72 -26.86
C ARG A 386 13.05 19.20 -25.41
N LEU A 387 13.15 20.51 -25.25
CA LEU A 387 12.96 21.17 -23.96
C LEU A 387 11.59 21.83 -23.93
N ASN A 388 10.83 21.57 -22.86
CA ASN A 388 9.45 22.00 -22.65
C ASN A 388 8.45 21.38 -23.65
N ARG A 389 7.25 21.07 -23.16
CA ARG A 389 6.17 20.56 -24.00
C ARG A 389 5.86 21.51 -25.15
N GLY A 390 5.98 21.02 -26.39
CA GLY A 390 5.75 21.81 -27.60
C GLY A 390 6.98 22.50 -28.19
N GLY A 391 8.16 22.32 -27.60
CA GLY A 391 9.43 22.71 -28.22
C GLY A 391 9.73 21.93 -29.51
N THR A 392 10.63 22.48 -30.34
CA THR A 392 11.14 21.80 -31.54
C THR A 392 12.16 20.73 -31.14
N TRP A 393 12.07 19.55 -31.79
CA TRP A 393 13.09 18.53 -31.66
C TRP A 393 14.43 19.00 -32.22
N ALA A 394 15.49 18.76 -31.46
CA ALA A 394 16.88 18.98 -31.86
C ALA A 394 17.63 17.64 -31.80
N THR A 395 18.66 17.49 -32.62
CA THR A 395 19.52 16.30 -32.62
C THR A 395 20.69 16.51 -31.68
N ALA A 396 20.94 15.56 -30.78
CA ALA A 396 22.16 15.54 -29.98
C ALA A 396 23.29 14.85 -30.76
N ASN A 397 24.44 15.49 -30.81
CA ASN A 397 25.66 15.00 -31.45
C ASN A 397 26.62 14.48 -30.38
N GLY A 398 26.69 13.17 -30.19
CA GLY A 398 27.59 12.58 -29.20
C GLY A 398 27.40 11.09 -29.03
N PHE A 399 28.38 10.45 -28.39
CA PHE A 399 28.28 9.03 -28.05
C PHE A 399 27.11 8.78 -27.09
N TYR A 400 26.94 9.66 -26.09
CA TYR A 400 25.91 9.56 -25.06
C TYR A 400 24.55 10.17 -25.43
N GLY A 401 24.41 10.76 -26.63
CA GLY A 401 23.17 11.43 -27.02
C GLY A 401 22.91 12.72 -26.23
N TYR A 402 21.72 12.83 -25.64
CA TYR A 402 21.32 13.94 -24.78
C TYR A 402 22.24 13.99 -23.57
N ASP A 403 22.67 15.19 -23.20
CA ASP A 403 23.52 15.46 -22.05
C ASP A 403 23.03 16.75 -21.37
N SER A 404 22.55 16.62 -20.13
CA SER A 404 22.00 17.76 -19.37
C SER A 404 23.03 18.87 -19.07
N ARG A 405 24.33 18.60 -19.22
CA ARG A 405 25.41 19.57 -19.00
C ARG A 405 25.99 20.19 -20.25
N ASP A 406 25.82 19.57 -21.40
CA ASP A 406 26.32 20.11 -22.65
C ASP A 406 25.23 20.94 -23.36
N PRO A 407 25.38 22.28 -23.44
CA PRO A 407 24.40 23.12 -24.12
C PRO A 407 24.22 22.82 -25.61
N GLN A 408 25.16 22.10 -26.24
CA GLN A 408 25.02 21.64 -27.62
C GLN A 408 24.16 20.38 -27.73
N ASN A 409 24.04 19.61 -26.65
CA ASN A 409 23.38 18.32 -26.59
C ASN A 409 22.19 18.27 -25.60
N GLY A 410 21.62 19.43 -25.29
CA GLY A 410 20.35 19.57 -24.58
C GLY A 410 20.44 20.17 -23.19
N GLY A 411 21.65 20.36 -22.66
CA GLY A 411 21.86 21.16 -21.47
C GLY A 411 21.33 22.58 -21.64
N ALA A 412 20.78 23.15 -20.56
CA ALA A 412 20.45 24.57 -20.54
C ALA A 412 20.59 25.15 -19.14
N THR A 413 20.83 26.47 -19.11
CA THR A 413 20.89 27.25 -17.86
C THR A 413 19.52 27.56 -17.29
N ILE A 414 18.48 27.60 -18.14
CA ILE A 414 17.10 27.94 -17.76
C ILE A 414 16.35 26.65 -17.48
N THR A 415 15.67 26.59 -16.33
CA THR A 415 14.81 25.46 -15.97
C THR A 415 13.80 25.14 -17.05
N ALA A 416 13.93 23.96 -17.67
CA ALA A 416 12.87 23.40 -18.49
C ALA A 416 11.76 22.84 -17.59
N SER A 417 10.53 22.96 -18.07
CA SER A 417 9.35 22.34 -17.45
C SER A 417 9.27 20.84 -17.71
N GLU A 418 9.96 20.34 -18.75
CA GLU A 418 9.94 18.95 -19.21
C GLU A 418 11.15 18.74 -20.13
N VAL A 419 11.79 17.57 -20.08
CA VAL A 419 12.81 17.14 -21.05
C VAL A 419 12.32 15.86 -21.68
N MET A 420 12.08 15.89 -22.98
CA MET A 420 11.77 14.66 -23.69
C MET A 420 12.94 14.26 -24.56
N VAL A 421 13.36 13.00 -24.42
CA VAL A 421 14.37 12.38 -25.28
C VAL A 421 13.70 11.29 -26.10
N ARG A 422 14.07 11.23 -27.37
CA ARG A 422 13.60 10.25 -28.32
C ARG A 422 14.80 9.49 -28.88
N THR A 423 14.75 8.16 -28.78
CA THR A 423 15.76 7.25 -29.32
C THR A 423 15.10 6.18 -30.19
N GLN A 424 15.92 5.38 -30.88
CA GLN A 424 15.46 4.25 -31.69
C GLN A 424 16.20 2.97 -31.31
N GLY A 425 15.45 1.90 -31.05
CA GLY A 425 16.00 0.56 -30.80
C GLY A 425 16.51 0.35 -29.38
N HIS A 426 17.78 0.66 -29.14
CA HIS A 426 18.42 0.59 -27.82
C HIS A 426 18.61 2.01 -27.29
N ALA A 427 18.31 2.24 -26.01
CA ALA A 427 18.65 3.46 -25.28
C ALA A 427 19.46 3.11 -24.04
N GLU A 428 20.45 3.92 -23.72
CA GLU A 428 21.15 3.88 -22.43
C GLU A 428 20.88 5.22 -21.74
N ILE A 429 20.49 5.17 -20.47
CA ILE A 429 20.33 6.35 -19.62
C ILE A 429 21.30 6.24 -18.46
N GLY A 430 22.21 7.20 -18.35
CA GLY A 430 23.14 7.31 -17.23
C GLY A 430 22.78 8.48 -16.33
N VAL A 431 22.92 8.27 -15.02
CA VAL A 431 22.89 9.35 -14.02
C VAL A 431 24.20 9.36 -13.25
N SER A 432 24.89 10.49 -13.34
CA SER A 432 26.22 10.68 -12.82
C SER A 432 26.28 11.81 -11.81
N GLU A 433 27.15 11.70 -10.81
CA GLU A 433 27.58 12.84 -10.00
C GLU A 433 28.96 13.32 -10.48
N ILE A 434 29.07 14.63 -10.61
CA ILE A 434 30.23 15.34 -11.12
C ILE A 434 31.11 15.75 -9.97
N PHE A 435 32.34 15.23 -9.97
CA PHE A 435 33.40 15.65 -9.06
C PHE A 435 34.44 16.50 -9.79
N PRO A 436 35.21 17.33 -9.07
CA PRO A 436 36.19 18.22 -9.70
C PRO A 436 37.23 17.53 -10.60
N THR A 437 37.45 16.23 -10.42
CA THR A 437 38.48 15.47 -11.14
C THR A 437 37.93 14.34 -12.02
N HIS A 438 36.65 13.99 -11.91
CA HIS A 438 36.05 12.85 -12.61
C HIS A 438 34.52 12.87 -12.47
N ASP A 439 33.85 12.20 -13.39
CA ASP A 439 32.41 11.99 -13.39
C ASP A 439 32.17 10.52 -13.03
N ILE A 440 31.24 10.24 -12.10
CA ILE A 440 30.90 8.88 -11.67
C ILE A 440 29.43 8.62 -11.94
N THR A 441 29.15 7.67 -12.83
CA THR A 441 27.82 7.12 -13.04
C THR A 441 27.46 6.19 -11.89
N PHE A 442 26.43 6.54 -11.13
CA PHE A 442 25.93 5.72 -10.01
C PHE A 442 24.70 4.91 -10.37
N ALA A 443 23.97 5.31 -11.41
CA ALA A 443 22.86 4.56 -11.94
C ALA A 443 22.92 4.61 -13.47
N GLN A 444 22.75 3.46 -14.09
CA GLN A 444 22.60 3.34 -15.53
C GLN A 444 21.45 2.38 -15.81
N VAL A 445 20.62 2.73 -16.77
CA VAL A 445 19.47 1.92 -17.18
C VAL A 445 19.55 1.77 -18.68
N ASP A 446 19.77 0.54 -19.12
CA ASP A 446 19.64 0.19 -20.53
C ASP A 446 18.20 -0.13 -20.86
N PHE A 447 17.73 0.26 -22.03
CA PHE A 447 16.42 -0.07 -22.57
C PHE A 447 16.64 -0.70 -23.92
N SER A 448 16.38 -2.00 -24.01
CA SER A 448 16.32 -2.67 -25.30
C SER A 448 14.88 -3.06 -25.62
N SER A 449 14.47 -2.82 -26.86
CA SER A 449 13.22 -3.32 -27.42
C SER A 449 13.52 -4.41 -28.46
N PRO A 450 13.89 -5.64 -28.05
CA PRO A 450 14.06 -6.75 -28.98
C PRO A 450 12.74 -7.10 -29.70
N SER A 451 11.60 -6.71 -29.12
CA SER A 451 10.24 -6.78 -29.67
C SER A 451 9.31 -5.86 -28.87
N THR A 452 8.14 -5.52 -29.40
CA THR A 452 7.14 -4.60 -28.79
C THR A 452 6.56 -5.04 -27.44
N THR A 453 7.07 -6.11 -26.81
CA THR A 453 6.49 -6.70 -25.59
C THR A 453 7.53 -7.01 -24.51
N LYS A 454 8.83 -6.78 -24.73
CA LYS A 454 9.86 -7.05 -23.71
C LYS A 454 10.80 -5.85 -23.63
N ILE A 455 10.89 -5.25 -22.46
CA ILE A 455 11.88 -4.25 -22.11
C ILE A 455 12.89 -4.96 -21.21
N GLU A 456 14.16 -4.97 -21.59
CA GLU A 456 15.23 -5.43 -20.70
C GLU A 456 15.93 -4.21 -20.13
N ILE A 457 16.00 -4.15 -18.79
CA ILE A 457 16.72 -3.16 -18.01
C ILE A 457 18.01 -3.80 -17.50
N GLN A 458 19.16 -3.24 -17.89
CA GLN A 458 20.47 -3.63 -17.36
C GLN A 458 21.09 -2.45 -16.61
N ASP A 459 21.73 -2.73 -15.48
CA ASP A 459 22.48 -1.75 -14.70
C ASP A 459 24.00 -1.90 -14.88
N SER A 460 24.72 -0.81 -14.66
CA SER A 460 26.16 -0.71 -14.88
C SER A 460 27.03 -1.31 -13.76
N SER A 461 26.46 -1.97 -12.75
CA SER A 461 27.23 -2.59 -11.68
C SER A 461 28.10 -3.77 -12.16
N GLY A 462 27.94 -4.18 -13.42
CA GLY A 462 28.60 -5.36 -14.00
C GLY A 462 28.08 -6.68 -13.44
N GLN A 463 27.10 -6.63 -12.53
CA GLN A 463 26.25 -7.75 -12.20
C GLN A 463 25.11 -7.78 -13.23
N PRO A 464 24.74 -8.96 -13.77
CA PRO A 464 23.53 -9.05 -14.57
C PRO A 464 22.35 -8.59 -13.69
N ALA A 465 21.67 -7.51 -14.08
CA ALA A 465 20.48 -6.95 -13.41
C ALA A 465 19.24 -7.86 -13.56
N TRP A 466 19.44 -9.18 -13.57
CA TRP A 466 18.49 -10.29 -13.71
C TRP A 466 18.18 -10.78 -15.14
N HIS A 467 17.99 -12.10 -15.24
CA HIS A 467 17.48 -12.83 -16.41
C HIS A 467 16.03 -13.24 -16.14
N GLY A 468 15.11 -12.46 -16.70
CA GLY A 468 13.72 -12.85 -16.91
C GLY A 468 13.47 -13.43 -18.28
#